data_AF-A0A3N5Z982-F1
#
_entry.id   AF-A0A3N5Z982-F1
#
_cell.length_a   1.000
_cell.length_b   1.000
_cell.length_c   1.000
_cell.angle_alpha   90.00
_cell.angle_beta   90.00
_cell.angle_gamma   90.00
#
_symmetry.space_group_name_H-M   'P 1'
#
loop_
_entity.id
_entity.type
_entity.pdbx_description
1 polymer ?
#
loop_
_entity_poly.entity_id
_entity_poly.type
_entity_poly.pdbx_seq_one_letter_code
_entity_poly.pdbx_strand_id
1 'polypeptide(L)'
;MYRIEFAKKAAKFYQKTDTATAQRLNRVLERLTEDPFNLPNIKHLKGELAGSYRIRMGDIRIIYSVDQAARIVYIEVIGYRGDVYKA
;
A
#
# COMPACT_ATOMS: atom_id res chain seq x y z
N MET A 1 11.55 -11.71 -4.44
CA MET A 1 11.51 -10.26 -4.20
C MET A 1 10.67 -9.59 -5.28
N TYR A 2 9.72 -8.77 -4.86
CA TYR A 2 8.87 -7.92 -5.70
C TYR A 2 9.42 -6.50 -5.76
N ARG A 3 9.20 -5.82 -6.88
CA ARG A 3 9.49 -4.38 -7.03
C ARG A 3 8.28 -3.56 -6.62
N ILE A 4 8.51 -2.48 -5.90
CA ILE A 4 7.47 -1.54 -5.50
C ILE A 4 7.36 -0.44 -6.55
N GLU A 5 6.15 -0.18 -7.03
CA GLU A 5 5.82 0.97 -7.86
C GLU A 5 4.70 1.79 -7.21
N PHE A 6 4.69 3.10 -7.44
CA PHE A 6 3.73 4.00 -6.81
C PHE A 6 2.88 4.72 -7.85
N ALA A 7 1.59 4.78 -7.59
CA ALA A 7 0.73 5.78 -8.20
C ALA A 7 1.15 7.18 -7.72
N LYS A 8 0.88 8.19 -8.55
CA LYS A 8 1.23 9.60 -8.27
C LYS A 8 0.66 10.10 -6.92
N LYS A 9 -0.57 9.71 -6.58
CA LYS A 9 -1.21 10.08 -5.30
C LYS A 9 -0.48 9.45 -4.11
N ALA A 10 -0.14 8.16 -4.20
CA ALA A 10 0.61 7.45 -3.17
C ALA A 10 2.02 8.04 -2.95
N ALA A 11 2.76 8.30 -4.05
CA ALA A 11 4.07 8.93 -3.99
C ALA A 11 4.01 10.31 -3.30
N LYS A 12 3.00 11.12 -3.63
CA LYS A 12 2.80 12.45 -3.01
C LYS A 12 2.50 12.36 -1.52
N PHE A 13 1.73 11.37 -1.07
CA PHE A 13 1.49 11.16 0.36
C PHE A 13 2.80 10.76 1.07
N TYR A 14 3.52 9.80 0.50
CA TYR A 14 4.78 9.31 1.05
C TYR A 14 5.82 10.44 1.19
N GLN A 15 5.95 11.31 0.19
CA GLN A 15 6.88 12.44 0.24
C GLN A 15 6.51 13.53 1.26
N LYS A 16 5.22 13.65 1.61
CA LYS A 16 4.72 14.73 2.49
C LYS A 16 4.56 14.31 3.96
N THR A 17 4.69 13.04 4.25
CA THR A 17 4.47 12.52 5.60
C THR A 17 5.67 12.83 6.51
N ASP A 18 5.45 12.82 7.82
CA ASP A 18 6.52 13.03 8.79
C ASP A 18 7.51 11.85 8.82
N THR A 19 8.70 12.07 9.37
CA THR A 19 9.78 11.07 9.42
C THR A 19 9.36 9.78 10.13
N ALA A 20 8.58 9.87 11.22
CA ALA A 20 8.16 8.69 11.97
C ALA A 20 7.17 7.84 11.15
N THR A 21 6.24 8.49 10.44
CA THR A 21 5.31 7.82 9.53
C THR A 21 6.04 7.21 8.34
N ALA A 22 6.99 7.93 7.72
CA ALA A 22 7.80 7.42 6.61
C ALA A 22 8.58 6.16 6.99
N GLN A 23 9.22 6.16 8.17
CA GLN A 23 9.91 4.98 8.69
C GLN A 23 8.98 3.77 8.89
N ARG A 24 7.75 4.01 9.36
CA ARG A 24 6.75 2.94 9.47
C ARG A 24 6.32 2.41 8.11
N LEU A 25 6.15 3.31 7.12
CA LEU A 25 5.84 2.91 5.74
C LEU A 25 6.96 2.07 5.15
N ASN A 26 8.23 2.45 5.32
CA ASN A 26 9.37 1.70 4.80
C ASN A 26 9.39 0.25 5.29
N ARG A 27 9.16 0.02 6.59
CA ARG A 27 9.07 -1.34 7.14
C ARG A 27 7.96 -2.17 6.52
N VAL A 28 6.83 -1.54 6.16
CA VAL A 28 5.72 -2.23 5.50
C VAL A 28 6.08 -2.52 4.04
N LEU A 29 6.66 -1.55 3.33
CA LEU A 29 7.06 -1.69 1.93
C LEU A 29 8.17 -2.75 1.76
N GLU A 30 9.16 -2.80 2.64
CA GLU A 30 10.19 -3.84 2.66
C GLU A 30 9.55 -5.23 2.77
N ARG A 31 8.62 -5.42 3.71
CA ARG A 31 7.90 -6.69 3.86
C ARG A 31 7.08 -7.05 2.63
N LEU A 32 6.47 -6.07 1.95
CA LEU A 32 5.76 -6.29 0.70
C LEU A 32 6.68 -6.76 -0.43
N THR A 33 7.96 -6.37 -0.42
CA THR A 33 8.93 -6.89 -1.40
C THR A 33 9.23 -8.38 -1.17
N GLU A 34 9.08 -8.89 0.05
CA GLU A 34 9.33 -10.28 0.40
C GLU A 34 8.10 -11.16 0.12
N ASP A 35 6.97 -10.82 0.74
CA ASP A 35 5.69 -11.53 0.60
C ASP A 35 4.54 -10.51 0.62
N PRO A 36 3.95 -10.16 -0.53
CA PRO A 36 2.91 -9.16 -0.57
C PRO A 36 1.53 -9.66 -0.12
N PHE A 37 1.38 -10.92 0.28
CA PHE A 37 0.09 -11.50 0.62
C PHE A 37 -0.07 -11.76 2.13
N ASN A 38 1.04 -11.97 2.85
CA ASN A 38 1.03 -12.44 4.24
C ASN A 38 1.63 -11.45 5.25
N LEU A 39 1.14 -10.20 5.24
CA LEU A 39 1.39 -9.23 6.32
C LEU A 39 0.19 -9.14 7.28
N PRO A 40 0.45 -8.80 8.56
CA PRO A 40 -0.62 -8.50 9.50
C PRO A 40 -1.48 -7.32 9.02
N ASN A 41 -2.77 -7.39 9.28
CA ASN A 41 -3.77 -6.36 8.92
C ASN A 41 -4.00 -6.15 7.41
N ILE A 42 -3.60 -7.08 6.56
CA ILE A 42 -4.07 -7.16 5.17
C ILE A 42 -5.55 -7.57 5.14
N LYS A 43 -6.31 -6.94 4.25
CA LYS A 43 -7.60 -7.45 3.78
C LYS A 43 -7.65 -7.41 2.27
N HIS A 44 -8.10 -8.50 1.64
CA HIS A 44 -8.48 -8.47 0.24
C HIS A 44 -9.74 -7.62 0.06
N LEU A 45 -9.71 -6.71 -0.90
CA LEU A 45 -10.85 -5.84 -1.20
C LEU A 45 -11.83 -6.56 -2.14
N LYS A 46 -13.06 -6.06 -2.17
CA LYS A 46 -14.18 -6.60 -2.96
C LYS A 46 -14.87 -5.45 -3.69
N GLY A 47 -15.73 -5.77 -4.66
CA GLY A 47 -16.46 -4.77 -5.44
C GLY A 47 -15.55 -4.12 -6.49
N GLU A 48 -15.64 -2.79 -6.64
CA GLU A 48 -14.86 -2.02 -7.62
C GLU A 48 -13.34 -2.14 -7.42
N LEU A 49 -12.89 -2.48 -6.21
CA LEU A 49 -11.48 -2.69 -5.86
C LEU A 49 -11.13 -4.18 -5.77
N ALA A 50 -11.91 -5.07 -6.38
CA ALA A 50 -11.60 -6.49 -6.44
C ALA A 50 -10.26 -6.70 -7.16
N GLY A 51 -9.35 -7.46 -6.53
CA GLY A 51 -7.98 -7.65 -7.01
C GLY A 51 -6.93 -6.81 -6.28
N SER A 52 -7.37 -5.83 -5.48
CA SER A 52 -6.50 -5.04 -4.62
C SER A 52 -6.58 -5.49 -3.17
N TYR A 53 -5.54 -5.18 -2.42
CA TYR A 53 -5.33 -5.48 -1.02
C TYR A 53 -5.25 -4.18 -0.23
N ARG A 54 -5.62 -4.24 1.05
CA ARG A 54 -5.52 -3.11 1.96
C ARG A 54 -4.78 -3.47 3.24
N ILE A 55 -3.70 -2.77 3.52
CA ILE A 55 -3.00 -2.80 4.81
C ILE A 55 -3.52 -1.69 5.70
N ARG A 56 -3.78 -1.99 6.98
CA ARG A 56 -4.04 -0.96 8.00
C ARG A 56 -2.81 -0.76 8.88
N MET A 57 -2.33 0.48 8.95
CA MET A 57 -1.22 0.91 9.79
C MET A 57 -1.68 2.05 10.71
N GLY A 58 -2.40 1.71 11.79
CA GLY A 58 -3.10 2.69 12.63
C GLY A 58 -4.25 3.36 11.86
N ASP A 59 -4.15 4.66 11.64
CA ASP A 59 -5.12 5.45 10.87
C ASP A 59 -4.80 5.53 9.37
N ILE A 60 -3.59 5.12 8.98
CA ILE A 60 -3.15 5.07 7.59
C ILE A 60 -3.59 3.75 6.97
N ARG A 61 -4.06 3.81 5.72
CA ARG A 61 -4.28 2.65 4.87
C ARG A 61 -3.42 2.73 3.62
N ILE A 62 -2.95 1.57 3.21
CA ILE A 62 -2.23 1.36 1.96
C ILE A 62 -3.11 0.45 1.12
N ILE A 63 -3.52 0.90 -0.05
CA ILE A 63 -4.19 0.08 -1.06
C ILE A 63 -3.16 -0.24 -2.14
N TYR A 64 -3.04 -1.53 -2.48
CA TYR A 64 -2.10 -1.99 -3.49
C TYR A 64 -2.64 -3.20 -4.24
N SER A 65 -2.13 -3.42 -5.44
CA SER A 65 -2.34 -4.62 -6.25
C SER A 65 -1.01 -5.33 -6.49
N VAL A 66 -1.08 -6.61 -6.87
CA VAL A 66 0.11 -7.44 -7.10
C VAL A 66 0.02 -8.04 -8.49
N ASP A 67 0.99 -7.69 -9.34
CA ASP A 67 1.27 -8.41 -10.57
C ASP A 67 2.28 -9.52 -10.27
N GLN A 68 1.78 -10.76 -10.19
CA GLN A 68 2.61 -11.92 -9.90
C GLN A 68 3.54 -12.28 -11.07
N ALA A 69 3.15 -12.02 -12.31
CA ALA A 69 3.94 -12.34 -13.49
C ALA A 69 5.14 -11.39 -13.59
N ALA A 70 4.89 -10.09 -13.43
CA ALA A 70 5.94 -9.06 -13.46
C ALA A 70 6.69 -8.92 -12.12
N ARG A 71 6.22 -9.58 -11.05
CA ARG A 71 6.71 -9.40 -9.67
C ARG A 71 6.69 -7.93 -9.23
N ILE A 72 5.57 -7.26 -9.49
CA ILE A 72 5.37 -5.86 -9.12
C ILE A 72 4.27 -5.77 -8.06
N VAL A 73 4.54 -5.00 -7.02
CA VAL A 73 3.55 -4.54 -6.05
C VAL A 73 3.27 -3.07 -6.37
N TYR A 74 2.08 -2.80 -6.88
CA TYR A 74 1.68 -1.47 -7.29
C TYR A 74 0.88 -0.79 -6.18
N ILE A 75 1.46 0.24 -5.58
CA ILE A 75 0.85 1.03 -4.51
C ILE A 75 -0.08 2.07 -5.12
N GLU A 76 -1.38 1.78 -5.09
CA GLU A 76 -2.43 2.62 -5.66
C GLU A 76 -2.65 3.88 -4.82
N VAL A 77 -2.77 3.73 -3.49
CA VAL A 77 -3.05 4.85 -2.58
C VAL A 77 -2.44 4.62 -1.21
N ILE A 78 -1.86 5.67 -0.64
CA ILE A 78 -1.53 5.76 0.80
C ILE A 78 -2.28 6.96 1.35
N GLY A 79 -3.02 6.79 2.44
CA GLY A 79 -3.79 7.89 3.02
C GLY A 79 -4.39 7.58 4.38
N TYR A 80 -4.90 8.62 5.05
CA TYR A 80 -5.64 8.50 6.30
C TYR A 80 -7.04 7.93 6.08
N ARG A 81 -7.68 7.49 7.17
CA ARG A 81 -9.05 6.98 7.16
C ARG A 81 -10.00 7.94 6.44
N GLY A 82 -10.67 7.45 5.39
CA GLY A 82 -11.69 8.20 4.63
C GLY A 82 -11.16 8.88 3.37
N ASP A 83 -9.87 9.25 3.33
CA ASP A 83 -9.27 9.89 2.15
C ASP A 83 -8.94 8.88 1.04
N VAL A 84 -8.71 7.62 1.42
CA VAL A 84 -8.27 6.54 0.52
C VAL A 84 -9.36 6.06 -0.44
N TYR A 85 -10.61 6.50 -0.24
CA TYR A 85 -11.76 6.18 -1.08
C TYR A 85 -12.25 7.38 -1.92
N LYS A 86 -11.61 8.55 -1.81
CA LYS A 86 -11.97 9.73 -2.58
C LYS A 86 -11.22 9.69 -3.92
N ALA A 87 -11.92 9.26 -4.96
CA ALA A 87 -11.47 9.32 -6.35
C ALA A 87 -11.20 10.78 -6.76
#